data_AF-A0AAV9RYT6-F1
#
_entry.id   AF-A0AAV9RYT6-F1
#
_cell.length_a   1.000
_cell.length_b   1.000
_cell.length_c   1.000
_cell.angle_alpha   90.00
_cell.angle_beta   90.00
_cell.angle_gamma   90.00
#
_symmetry.space_group_name_H-M   'P 1'
#
loop_
_entity.id
_entity.type
_entity.pdbx_description
1 polymer ?
#
loop_
_entity_poly.entity_id
_entity_poly.type
_entity_poly.pdbx_seq_one_letter_code
_entity_poly.pdbx_strand_id
1 'polypeptide(L)'
;MQHSLPLPQGGKHCNNPHLVEDQRFPQQRLSRKARQKTNVFDPDYLAGVSPFCENDIYSRAANLQIRDGQCGGGRRRANPNAVRRKFVKK
;
A
#
# COMPACT_ATOMS: atom_id res chain seq x y z
N MET A 1 21.55 4.03 -11.64
CA MET A 1 21.22 2.59 -11.55
C MET A 1 20.38 2.22 -12.76
N GLN A 2 20.68 1.08 -13.40
CA GLN A 2 19.96 0.61 -14.59
C GLN A 2 19.26 -0.72 -14.29
N HIS A 3 18.01 -0.82 -14.72
CA HIS A 3 17.19 -2.04 -14.66
C HIS A 3 16.10 -1.93 -15.74
N SER A 4 15.61 -3.07 -16.21
CA SER A 4 14.57 -3.09 -17.24
C SER A 4 13.22 -2.64 -16.66
N LEU A 5 12.56 -1.70 -17.35
CA LEU A 5 11.22 -1.26 -16.99
C LEU A 5 10.15 -2.12 -17.70
N PRO A 6 8.98 -2.33 -17.08
CA PRO A 6 7.87 -3.01 -17.72
C PRO A 6 7.27 -2.16 -18.85
N LEU A 7 6.50 -2.80 -19.74
CA LEU A 7 5.75 -2.08 -20.76
C LEU A 7 4.70 -1.15 -20.10
N PRO A 8 4.46 0.05 -20.66
CA PRO A 8 3.42 0.94 -20.17
C PRO A 8 2.03 0.28 -20.23
N GLN A 9 1.29 0.32 -19.11
CA GLN A 9 -0.06 -0.23 -19.03
C GLN A 9 -1.09 0.85 -18.67
N GLY A 10 -2.28 0.75 -19.28
CA GLY A 10 -3.43 1.59 -18.98
C GLY A 10 -4.49 0.88 -18.12
N GLY A 11 -5.60 1.57 -17.85
CA GLY A 11 -6.78 1.02 -17.16
C GLY A 11 -6.86 1.37 -15.67
N LYS A 12 -7.97 0.96 -15.03
CA LYS A 12 -8.28 1.32 -13.62
C LYS A 12 -7.27 0.74 -12.62
N HIS A 13 -6.59 -0.33 -12.98
CA HIS A 13 -5.69 -1.07 -12.09
C HIS A 13 -4.24 -1.12 -12.56
N CYS A 14 -3.84 -0.24 -13.47
CA CYS A 14 -2.42 -0.14 -13.84
C CYS A 14 -1.57 0.34 -12.65
N ASN A 15 -0.35 -0.17 -12.57
CA ASN A 15 0.62 0.17 -11.54
C ASN A 15 2.01 0.36 -12.17
N ASN A 16 2.15 1.42 -12.97
CA ASN A 16 3.40 1.78 -13.61
C ASN A 16 4.38 2.39 -12.59
N PRO A 17 5.70 2.24 -12.77
CA PRO A 17 6.68 2.92 -11.92
C PRO A 17 6.55 4.45 -12.02
N HIS A 18 6.82 5.15 -10.92
CA HIS A 18 6.80 6.62 -10.86
C HIS A 18 8.13 7.19 -11.35
N LEU A 19 8.11 7.91 -12.47
CA LEU A 19 9.30 8.40 -13.18
C LEU A 19 9.37 9.93 -13.23
N VAL A 20 8.22 10.61 -13.25
CA VAL A 20 8.10 12.07 -13.35
C VAL A 20 7.06 12.55 -12.35
N GLU A 21 7.24 13.74 -11.79
CA GLU A 21 6.41 14.31 -10.71
C GLU A 21 4.92 14.48 -11.07
N ASP A 22 4.61 14.79 -12.32
CA ASP A 22 3.26 15.03 -12.83
C ASP A 22 2.61 13.76 -13.42
N GLN A 23 3.24 12.60 -13.20
CA GLN A 23 2.72 11.33 -13.70
C GLN A 23 1.34 11.02 -13.13
N ARG A 24 0.38 10.78 -14.02
CA ARG A 24 -1.00 10.45 -13.64
C ARG A 24 -1.10 9.00 -13.19
N PHE A 25 -1.73 8.79 -12.04
CA PHE A 25 -2.03 7.46 -11.49
C PHE A 25 -3.54 7.23 -11.36
N PRO A 26 -4.03 6.00 -11.58
CA PRO A 26 -5.42 5.67 -11.31
C PRO A 26 -5.73 5.75 -9.81
N GLN A 27 -7.00 6.01 -9.48
CA GLN A 27 -7.41 6.13 -8.09
C GLN A 27 -7.50 4.76 -7.41
N GLN A 28 -6.50 4.45 -6.60
CA GLN A 28 -6.38 3.21 -5.81
C GLN A 28 -6.42 3.54 -4.31
N ARG A 29 -7.61 3.86 -3.80
CA ARG A 29 -7.79 4.34 -2.42
C ARG A 29 -8.16 3.21 -1.46
N LEU A 30 -7.67 3.36 -0.23
CA LEU A 30 -8.07 2.53 0.91
C LEU A 30 -9.48 2.89 1.38
N SER A 31 -10.17 1.92 1.98
CA SER A 31 -11.44 2.14 2.65
C SER A 31 -11.27 3.06 3.87
N ARG A 32 -12.38 3.50 4.48
CA ARG A 32 -12.34 4.26 5.74
C ARG A 32 -11.76 3.39 6.86
N LYS A 33 -12.19 2.13 6.97
CA LYS A 33 -11.73 1.16 7.97
C LYS A 33 -10.22 0.90 7.87
N ALA A 34 -9.73 0.68 6.65
CA ALA A 34 -8.30 0.45 6.39
C ALA A 34 -7.38 1.64 6.74
N ARG A 35 -7.93 2.86 6.87
CA ARG A 35 -7.16 4.06 7.22
C ARG A 35 -7.16 4.37 8.71
N GLN A 36 -7.99 3.68 9.51
CA GLN A 36 -8.05 3.90 10.95
C GLN A 36 -6.79 3.38 11.63
N LYS A 37 -6.33 4.12 12.64
CA LYS A 37 -5.24 3.72 13.53
C LYS A 37 -5.73 3.85 14.96
N THR A 38 -5.23 2.98 15.84
CA THR A 38 -5.56 3.02 17.26
C THR A 38 -5.04 4.32 17.88
N ASN A 39 -5.94 5.11 18.46
CA ASN A 39 -5.60 6.26 19.28
C ASN A 39 -5.90 5.93 20.75
N VAL A 40 -4.85 5.70 21.54
CA VAL A 40 -4.98 5.31 22.96
C VAL A 40 -5.42 6.49 23.84
N PHE A 41 -5.20 7.73 23.37
CA PHE A 41 -5.58 8.95 24.07
C PHE A 41 -6.95 9.48 23.63
N ASP A 42 -7.68 8.69 22.84
CA ASP A 42 -9.05 9.05 22.45
C ASP A 42 -9.97 8.96 23.69
N PRO A 43 -10.85 9.94 23.94
CA PRO A 43 -11.78 9.87 25.06
C PRO A 43 -12.65 8.61 25.02
N ASP A 44 -12.96 8.10 23.83
CA ASP A 44 -13.79 6.91 23.65
C ASP A 44 -12.99 5.59 23.66
N TYR A 45 -11.67 5.64 23.88
CA TYR A 45 -10.81 4.45 23.84
C TYR A 45 -11.25 3.35 24.84
N LEU A 46 -11.67 3.75 26.04
CA LEU A 46 -12.15 2.83 27.08
C LEU A 46 -13.55 2.25 26.79
N ALA A 47 -14.32 2.86 25.88
CA ALA A 47 -15.64 2.39 25.50
C ALA A 47 -15.60 1.26 24.45
N GLY A 48 -14.44 1.00 23.85
CA GLY A 48 -14.26 -0.01 22.82
C GLY A 48 -14.23 -1.44 23.35
N VAL A 49 -14.74 -2.39 22.57
CA VAL A 49 -14.67 -3.84 22.87
C VAL A 49 -13.24 -4.39 22.71
N SER A 50 -12.43 -3.75 21.87
CA SER A 50 -11.07 -4.15 21.55
C SER A 50 -10.11 -2.96 21.74
N PRO A 51 -8.91 -3.18 22.29
CA PRO A 51 -7.88 -2.15 22.41
C PRO A 51 -7.23 -1.78 21.06
N PHE A 52 -7.53 -2.50 19.98
CA PHE A 52 -6.98 -2.26 18.65
C PHE A 52 -8.08 -2.01 17.61
N CYS A 53 -7.80 -1.10 16.66
CA CYS A 53 -8.65 -0.93 15.49
C CYS A 53 -8.71 -2.21 14.63
N GLU A 54 -9.89 -2.46 14.06
CA GLU A 54 -10.10 -3.62 13.21
C GLU A 54 -9.55 -3.43 11.80
N ASN A 55 -9.00 -4.51 11.24
CA ASN A 55 -8.53 -4.52 9.85
C ASN A 55 -9.69 -4.62 8.85
N ASP A 56 -9.48 -4.05 7.67
CA ASP A 56 -10.38 -4.23 6.53
C ASP A 56 -9.94 -5.42 5.67
N ILE A 57 -10.75 -6.47 5.68
CA ILE A 57 -10.52 -7.69 4.90
C ILE A 57 -11.58 -7.93 3.81
N TYR A 58 -12.67 -7.13 3.80
CA TYR A 58 -13.84 -7.39 2.95
C TYR A 58 -13.99 -6.41 1.80
N SER A 59 -13.38 -5.23 1.88
CA SER A 59 -13.51 -4.25 0.81
C SER A 59 -12.84 -4.72 -0.48
N ARG A 60 -13.29 -4.18 -1.62
CA ARG A 60 -12.62 -4.38 -2.91
C ARG A 60 -11.15 -3.91 -2.87
N ALA A 61 -10.84 -2.88 -2.08
CA ALA A 61 -9.49 -2.38 -1.90
C ALA A 61 -8.58 -3.40 -1.19
N ALA A 62 -9.13 -4.14 -0.21
CA ALA A 62 -8.42 -5.22 0.46
C ALA A 62 -8.09 -6.36 -0.52
N ASN A 63 -9.05 -6.76 -1.36
CA ASN A 63 -8.82 -7.80 -2.38
C ASN A 63 -7.76 -7.40 -3.43
N LEU A 64 -7.70 -6.11 -3.78
CA LEU A 64 -6.68 -5.56 -4.68
C LEU A 64 -5.32 -5.31 -3.99
N GLN A 65 -5.20 -5.62 -2.69
CA GLN A 65 -3.98 -5.44 -1.89
C GLN A 65 -3.44 -4.00 -1.92
N ILE A 66 -4.33 -3.01 -1.97
CA ILE A 66 -3.96 -1.60 -1.92
C ILE A 66 -3.30 -1.31 -0.58
N ARG A 67 -2.21 -0.53 -0.59
CA ARG A 67 -1.46 -0.15 0.61
C ARG A 67 -1.34 1.36 0.70
N ASP A 68 -1.13 1.84 1.93
CA ASP A 68 -0.82 3.24 2.17
C ASP A 68 0.49 3.63 1.46
N GLY A 69 0.54 4.84 0.89
CA GLY A 69 1.70 5.36 0.18
C GLY A 69 2.95 5.46 1.05
N GLN A 70 2.75 5.63 2.36
CA GLN A 70 3.82 5.69 3.36
C GLN A 70 4.44 4.31 3.66
N CYS A 71 3.73 3.21 3.38
CA CYS A 71 4.24 1.86 3.64
C CYS A 71 5.30 1.43 2.62
N GLY A 72 6.30 0.67 3.09
CA GLY A 72 7.28 0.01 2.21
C GLY A 72 8.45 0.87 1.75
N GLY A 73 8.70 2.02 2.37
CA GLY A 73 9.83 2.90 2.03
C GLY A 73 11.19 2.18 2.02
N GLY A 74 11.47 1.35 3.04
CA GLY A 74 12.71 0.56 3.07
C GLY A 74 12.85 -0.42 1.89
N ARG A 75 11.74 -1.04 1.46
CA ARG A 75 11.73 -1.95 0.31
C ARG A 75 11.91 -1.24 -1.03
N ARG A 76 11.45 0.01 -1.15
CA ARG A 76 11.64 0.83 -2.37
C ARG A 76 13.09 1.28 -2.55
N ARG A 77 13.85 1.42 -1.45
CA ARG A 77 15.29 1.78 -1.47
C ARG A 77 16.21 0.63 -1.91
N ALA A 78 15.73 -0.61 -1.88
CA ALA A 78 16.53 -1.77 -2.27
C ALA A 78 16.75 -1.82 -3.79
N ASN A 79 17.99 -2.15 -4.20
CA ASN A 79 18.34 -2.33 -5.61
C ASN A 79 17.45 -3.42 -6.27
N PRO A 80 16.75 -3.13 -7.37
CA PRO A 80 15.92 -4.11 -8.08
C PRO A 80 16.70 -5.32 -8.60
N ASN A 81 18.01 -5.21 -8.83
CA ASN A 81 18.86 -6.29 -9.34
C ASN A 81 19.39 -7.22 -8.23
N ALA A 82 19.08 -6.96 -6.96
CA ALA A 82 19.57 -7.78 -5.84
C ALA A 82 18.74 -9.06 -5.64
N VAL A 83 19.42 -10.14 -5.23
CA VAL A 83 18.78 -11.43 -4.91
C VAL A 83 17.85 -11.29 -3.70
N ARG A 84 16.73 -12.03 -3.71
CA ARG A 84 15.71 -12.04 -2.66
C ARG A 84 15.39 -13.47 -2.23
N ARG A 85 14.73 -13.58 -1.06
CA ARG A 85 14.28 -14.87 -0.53
C ARG A 85 13.30 -15.55 -1.49
N LYS A 86 13.48 -16.86 -1.70
CA LYS A 86 12.77 -17.69 -2.68
C LYS A 86 11.25 -17.50 -2.73
N PHE A 87 10.60 -17.35 -1.58
CA PHE A 87 9.13 -17.29 -1.48
C PHE A 87 8.55 -15.88 -1.35
N VAL A 88 9.36 -14.82 -1.52
CA VAL A 88 8.91 -13.44 -1.34
C VAL A 88 8.71 -12.74 -2.69
N LYS A 89 7.44 -12.54 -3.10
CA LYS A 89 7.09 -11.80 -4.31
C LYS A 89 7.35 -10.29 -4.13
N LYS A 90 7.85 -9.61 -5.17
CA LYS A 90 8.03 -8.14 -5.17
C LYS A 90 6.70 -7.47 -5.44
#